data_AF-F0SR31-F1
#
_entry.id   AF-F0SR31-F1
#
_cell.length_a   1.000
_cell.length_b   1.000
_cell.length_c   1.000
_cell.angle_alpha   90.00
_cell.angle_beta   90.00
_cell.angle_gamma   90.00
#
_symmetry.space_group_name_H-M   'P 1'
#
loop_
_entity.id
_entity.type
_entity.pdbx_description
1 polymer ?
#
loop_
_entity_poly.entity_id
_entity_poly.type
_entity_poly.pdbx_seq_one_letter_code
_entity_poly.pdbx_strand_id
1 'polypeptide(L)'
;MNSPEKLCMTLEEAAVALSISMSTLRRRISHGAIPAIQPGGKGTMWLVPISALDALMAGAEKQELVVEKQKPNVAGPRPRWKRGIRPGSRPPVQ
;
A
#
# COMPACT_ATOMS: atom_id res chain seq x y z
N MET A 1 -8.89 25.94 4.53
CA MET A 1 -8.00 27.07 4.84
C MET A 1 -6.61 26.50 5.10
N ASN A 2 -5.71 26.53 4.11
CA ASN A 2 -4.31 26.16 4.31
C ASN A 2 -3.59 27.37 4.93
N SER A 3 -3.17 27.25 6.19
CA SER A 3 -2.29 28.25 6.78
C SER A 3 -0.95 28.24 6.04
N PRO A 4 -0.47 29.38 5.50
CA PRO A 4 0.73 29.45 4.66
C PRO A 4 2.05 29.14 5.40
N GLU A 5 1.99 28.85 6.69
CA GLU A 5 3.15 28.65 7.57
C GLU A 5 3.54 27.17 7.73
N LYS A 6 2.65 26.25 7.34
CA LYS A 6 2.88 24.81 7.53
C LYS A 6 3.61 24.26 6.30
N LEU A 7 4.93 24.10 6.38
CA LEU A 7 5.73 23.56 5.25
C LEU A 7 5.56 22.04 5.08
N CYS A 8 5.16 21.34 6.15
CA CYS A 8 5.06 19.89 6.20
C CYS A 8 3.75 19.43 6.87
N MET A 9 3.17 18.36 6.35
CA MET A 9 2.00 17.68 6.90
C MET A 9 2.38 16.30 7.46
N THR A 10 1.61 15.80 8.43
CA THR A 10 1.78 14.43 8.90
C THR A 10 1.26 13.42 7.88
N LEU A 11 1.59 12.14 8.05
CA LEU A 11 1.02 11.07 7.22
C LEU A 11 -0.49 10.99 7.29
N GLU A 12 -1.09 11.30 8.45
CA GLU A 12 -2.54 11.26 8.63
C GLU A 12 -3.20 12.39 7.84
N GLU A 13 -2.67 13.61 7.96
CA GLU A 13 -3.15 14.77 7.18
C GLU A 13 -2.99 14.51 5.67
N ALA A 14 -1.84 13.98 5.25
CA ALA A 14 -1.58 13.66 3.84
C ALA A 14 -2.50 12.54 3.32
N ALA A 15 -2.81 11.53 4.14
CA ALA A 15 -3.74 10.46 3.78
C ALA A 15 -5.16 10.98 3.55
N VAL A 16 -5.63 11.88 4.41
CA VAL A 16 -6.94 12.54 4.27
C VAL A 16 -6.95 13.42 3.02
N ALA A 17 -5.92 14.24 2.82
CA ALA A 17 -5.82 15.13 1.67
C ALA A 17 -5.84 14.36 0.33
N LEU A 18 -5.11 13.25 0.25
CA LEU A 18 -5.07 12.41 -0.95
C LEU A 18 -6.21 11.38 -1.04
N SER A 19 -7.08 11.28 -0.02
CA SER A 19 -8.13 10.26 0.08
C SER A 19 -7.61 8.82 -0.12
N ILE A 20 -6.45 8.49 0.44
CA ILE A 20 -5.85 7.14 0.38
C ILE A 20 -5.60 6.57 1.77
N SER A 21 -5.56 5.23 1.86
CA SER A 21 -5.22 4.57 3.13
C SER A 21 -3.79 4.88 3.58
N MET A 22 -3.56 4.94 4.89
CA MET A 22 -2.20 5.09 5.45
C MET A 22 -1.25 3.99 4.99
N SER A 23 -1.73 2.75 4.81
CA SER A 23 -0.93 1.64 4.31
C SER A 23 -0.46 1.88 2.87
N THR A 24 -1.36 2.41 2.02
CA THR A 24 -1.01 2.82 0.65
C THR A 24 0.01 3.96 0.66
N LEU A 25 -0.19 4.97 1.52
CA LEU A 25 0.71 6.10 1.65
C LEU A 25 2.12 5.65 2.09
N ARG A 26 2.23 4.83 3.14
CA ARG A 26 3.50 4.26 3.62
C ARG A 26 4.20 3.43 2.55
N ARG A 27 3.44 2.62 1.81
CA ARG A 27 3.97 1.84 0.69
C ARG A 27 4.53 2.75 -0.40
N ARG A 28 3.81 3.80 -0.81
CA ARG A 28 4.28 4.77 -1.81
C ARG A 28 5.54 5.51 -1.37
N ILE A 29 5.64 5.88 -0.11
CA ILE A 29 6.84 6.48 0.48
C ILE A 29 8.01 5.49 0.41
N SER A 30 7.78 4.22 0.77
CA SER A 30 8.81 3.17 0.72
C SER A 30 9.30 2.89 -0.70
N HIS A 31 8.43 3.05 -1.71
CA HIS A 31 8.80 2.97 -3.12
C HIS A 31 9.42 4.26 -3.69
N GLY A 32 9.52 5.34 -2.90
CA GLY A 32 10.06 6.62 -3.35
C GLY A 32 9.10 7.43 -4.24
N ALA A 33 7.83 7.03 -4.35
CA ALA A 33 6.83 7.73 -5.16
C ALA A 33 6.29 9.00 -4.49
N ILE A 34 6.38 9.08 -3.16
CA ILE A 34 5.99 10.26 -2.39
C ILE A 34 7.21 10.69 -1.55
N PRO A 35 7.71 11.93 -1.74
CA PRO A 35 8.76 12.49 -0.91
C PRO A 35 8.28 12.60 0.53
N ALA A 36 9.01 11.99 1.47
CA ALA A 36 8.74 12.13 2.88
C ALA A 36 10.06 12.22 3.65
N ILE A 37 10.03 12.97 4.75
CA ILE A 37 11.18 13.24 5.60
C ILE A 37 10.89 12.69 6.99
N GLN A 38 11.89 12.06 7.57
CA GLN A 38 11.84 11.54 8.94
C GLN A 38 12.88 12.29 9.79
N PRO A 39 12.52 13.46 10.36
CA PRO A 39 13.50 14.37 10.98
C PRO A 39 14.22 13.79 12.20
N GLY A 40 13.60 12.83 12.91
CA GLY A 40 14.21 12.15 14.06
C GLY A 40 14.82 10.78 13.75
N GLY A 41 14.92 10.40 12.48
CA GLY A 41 15.49 9.11 12.07
C GLY A 41 14.55 7.91 12.28
N LYS A 42 15.09 6.71 12.09
CA LYS A 42 14.30 5.47 11.98
C LYS A 42 13.42 5.24 13.21
N GLY A 43 12.11 5.32 13.01
CA GLY A 43 11.09 5.08 14.04
C GLY A 43 10.33 6.34 14.47
N THR A 44 10.75 7.53 14.02
CA THR A 44 10.02 8.77 14.31
C THR A 44 8.92 9.04 13.30
N MET A 45 8.11 10.08 13.55
CA MET A 45 7.03 10.47 12.66
C MET A 45 7.58 10.87 11.27
N TRP A 46 6.86 10.43 10.24
CA TRP A 46 7.09 10.85 8.87
C TRP A 46 6.30 12.13 8.58
N LEU A 47 6.98 13.06 7.92
CA LEU A 47 6.40 14.31 7.46
C LEU A 47 6.48 14.39 5.94
N VAL A 48 5.39 14.83 5.32
CA VAL A 48 5.28 15.01 3.88
C VAL A 48 5.28 16.50 3.58
N PRO A 49 6.23 17.01 2.77
CA PRO A 49 6.23 18.41 2.37
C PRO A 49 4.97 18.76 1.58
N ILE A 50 4.35 19.90 1.88
CA ILE A 50 3.10 20.31 1.19
C ILE A 50 3.33 20.49 -0.31
N SER A 51 4.47 21.07 -0.71
CA SER A 51 4.81 21.25 -2.13
C SER A 51 4.86 19.94 -2.92
N ALA A 52 5.27 18.84 -2.28
CA ALA A 52 5.27 17.53 -2.92
C ALA A 52 3.85 16.97 -3.08
N LEU A 53 2.99 17.23 -2.10
CA LEU A 53 1.58 16.85 -2.13
C LEU A 53 0.82 17.63 -3.22
N ASP A 54 1.09 18.92 -3.32
CA ASP A 54 0.50 19.82 -4.32
C ASP A 54 0.89 19.38 -5.74
N ALA A 55 2.17 19.06 -5.96
CA ALA A 55 2.64 18.51 -7.24
C ALA A 55 1.97 17.16 -7.59
N LEU A 56 1.69 16.31 -6.59
CA LEU A 56 0.96 15.05 -6.80
C LEU A 56 -0.50 15.29 -7.13
N MET A 57 -1.17 16.24 -6.48
CA MET A 57 -2.55 16.62 -6.78
C MET A 57 -2.68 17.25 -8.16
N ALA A 58 -1.77 18.17 -8.50
CA ALA A 58 -1.71 18.81 -9.82
C ALA A 58 -1.39 17.80 -10.94
N GLY A 59 -0.60 16.75 -10.64
CA GLY A 59 -0.30 15.67 -11.58
C GLY A 59 -1.34 14.54 -11.63
N ALA A 60 -2.28 14.48 -10.68
CA ALA A 60 -3.24 13.38 -10.54
C ALA A 60 -4.39 13.44 -11.56
N GLU A 61 -4.56 14.53 -12.31
CA GLU A 61 -5.59 14.67 -13.34
C GLU A 61 -5.51 13.64 -14.47
N LYS A 62 -4.46 12.81 -14.53
CA LYS A 62 -4.26 11.80 -15.60
C LYS A 62 -4.28 10.33 -15.18
N GLN A 63 -4.51 9.98 -13.92
CA GLN A 63 -4.60 8.57 -13.54
C GLN A 63 -6.00 8.21 -13.06
N GLU A 64 -6.88 8.03 -14.04
CA GLU A 64 -8.12 7.27 -13.89
C GLU A 64 -7.85 5.98 -13.12
N LEU A 65 -8.67 5.79 -12.12
CA LEU A 65 -8.60 4.75 -11.10
C LEU A 65 -8.79 3.38 -11.76
N VAL A 66 -7.69 2.73 -12.16
CA VAL A 66 -7.66 1.27 -12.27
C VAL A 66 -7.67 0.74 -10.85
N VAL A 67 -8.87 0.66 -10.26
CA VAL A 67 -9.13 -0.11 -9.04
C VAL A 67 -9.01 -1.57 -9.42
N GLU A 68 -7.78 -2.05 -9.59
CA GLU A 68 -7.50 -3.47 -9.63
C GLU A 68 -7.83 -4.02 -8.24
N LYS A 69 -9.05 -4.53 -8.09
CA LYS A 69 -9.49 -5.30 -6.92
C LYS A 69 -8.47 -6.40 -6.68
N GLN A 70 -7.55 -6.18 -5.75
CA GLN A 70 -6.62 -7.21 -5.31
C GLN A 70 -7.45 -8.40 -4.83
N LYS A 71 -7.39 -9.50 -5.58
CA LYS A 71 -8.03 -10.76 -5.20
C LYS A 71 -7.49 -11.13 -3.81
N PRO A 72 -8.34 -11.39 -2.82
CA PRO A 72 -7.86 -11.80 -1.51
C PRO A 72 -7.13 -13.14 -1.69
N ASN A 73 -5.82 -13.14 -1.46
CA ASN A 73 -4.96 -14.32 -1.48
C ASN A 73 -5.26 -15.17 -0.23
N VAL A 74 -6.50 -15.65 -0.11
CA VAL A 74 -6.89 -16.60 0.93
C VAL A 74 -6.45 -17.97 0.41
N ALA A 75 -5.19 -18.31 0.66
CA ALA A 75 -4.74 -19.69 0.58
C ALA A 75 -5.42 -20.46 1.72
N GLY A 76 -6.67 -20.88 1.47
CA GLY A 76 -7.40 -21.74 2.38
C GLY A 76 -6.66 -23.07 2.60
N PRO A 77 -6.97 -23.81 3.68
CA PRO A 77 -6.37 -25.10 3.94
C PRO A 77 -6.55 -26.03 2.74
N ARG A 78 -5.47 -26.67 2.27
CA ARG A 78 -5.57 -27.61 1.15
C ARG A 78 -6.60 -28.72 1.49
N PRO A 79 -7.59 -28.95 0.62
CA PRO A 79 -8.64 -29.93 0.89
C PRO A 79 -8.03 -31.33 1.04
N ARG A 80 -8.56 -32.12 1.98
CA ARG A 80 -7.94 -33.33 2.55
C ARG A 80 -7.66 -34.41 1.51
N TRP A 81 -8.46 -34.50 0.45
CA TRP A 81 -8.30 -35.45 -0.67
C TRP A 81 -7.00 -35.24 -1.47
N LYS A 82 -6.41 -34.04 -1.43
CA LYS A 82 -5.10 -33.78 -2.04
C LYS A 82 -3.90 -34.10 -1.13
N ARG A 83 -4.09 -34.46 0.14
CA ARG A 83 -2.98 -34.73 1.08
C ARG A 83 -2.38 -36.14 0.96
N GLY A 84 -3.02 -37.06 0.22
CA GLY A 84 -2.66 -38.48 0.19
C GLY A 84 -2.15 -39.04 -1.13
N ILE A 85 -2.16 -38.27 -2.23
CA ILE A 85 -1.71 -38.78 -3.53
C ILE A 85 -0.19 -38.64 -3.59
N ARG A 86 0.54 -39.65 -3.11
CA ARG A 86 1.91 -39.87 -3.56
C ARG A 86 1.83 -40.31 -5.02
N PRO A 87 2.53 -39.67 -5.97
CA PRO A 87 2.62 -40.18 -7.34
C PRO A 87 3.35 -41.53 -7.28
N GLY A 88 2.60 -42.65 -7.35
CA GLY A 88 3.18 -43.99 -7.34
C GLY A 88 2.35 -45.11 -6.69
N SER A 89 1.33 -44.81 -5.88
CA SER A 89 0.51 -45.85 -5.24
C SER A 89 -0.63 -46.30 -6.17
N ARG A 90 -0.40 -47.35 -6.98
CA ARG A 90 -1.49 -48.07 -7.65
C ARG A 90 -2.32 -48.83 -6.60
N PRO A 91 -3.67 -48.86 -6.71
CA PRO A 91 -4.46 -49.79 -5.90
C PRO A 91 -4.20 -51.24 -6.37
N PRO A 92 -4.26 -52.23 -5.46
CA PRO A 92 -4.22 -53.63 -5.86
C PRO A 92 -5.47 -53.95 -6.67
N VAL A 93 -5.27 -54.53 -7.86
CA VAL A 93 -6.32 -55.15 -8.66
C VAL A 93 -6.73 -56.43 -7.94
N GLN A 94 -8.02 -56.56 -7.62
CA GLN A 94 -8.62 -57.81 -7.13
C GLN A 94 -8.76 -58.83 -8.25
#